data_AF-A0A9K3GME6-F1
#
_entry.id   AF-A0A9K3GME6-F1
#
_cell.length_a   1.000
_cell.length_b   1.000
_cell.length_c   1.000
_cell.angle_alpha   90.00
_cell.angle_beta   90.00
_cell.angle_gamma   90.00
#
_symmetry.space_group_name_H-M   'P 1'
#
loop_
_entity.id
_entity.type
_entity.pdbx_description
1 polymer ?
#
loop_
_entity_poly.entity_id
_entity_poly.type
_entity_poly.pdbx_seq_one_letter_code
_entity_poly.pdbx_strand_id
1 'polypeptide(L)'
;MCFNANGLEELSAAYTAVIGRPRVPPLWSLGFEQSRYGYNSTQELQSVVFNYKDNRIPLETMVSDVDYMDAKNPFTVNATAYAPEAMRDFMDDLHDAGQTYVAIVDPAVRLDMDPSTRDGELYVGGLQAGAFVGDSDYPGQALVTKMLPGDCSYFDYFADEGM
;
A
#
# COMPACT_ATOMS: atom_id res chain seq x y z
N MET A 1 -26.63 15.41 14.92
CA MET A 1 -27.00 14.18 15.66
C MET A 1 -26.33 14.26 17.02
N CYS A 2 -27.07 14.04 18.11
CA CYS A 2 -26.52 14.06 19.47
C CYS A 2 -26.73 12.68 20.11
N PHE A 3 -25.70 12.13 20.76
CA PHE A 3 -25.79 10.87 21.50
C PHE A 3 -25.99 11.18 22.98
N ASN A 4 -27.05 10.64 23.57
CA ASN A 4 -27.24 10.64 25.01
C ASN A 4 -26.72 9.30 25.55
N ALA A 5 -25.70 9.34 26.40
CA ALA A 5 -25.02 8.16 26.93
C ALA A 5 -24.52 8.44 28.35
N ASN A 6 -24.55 7.43 29.21
CA ASN A 6 -24.18 7.54 30.62
C ASN A 6 -22.69 7.25 30.87
N GLY A 7 -21.88 7.15 29.81
CA GLY A 7 -20.44 6.90 29.89
C GLY A 7 -19.78 6.73 28.51
N LEU A 8 -18.45 6.62 28.50
CA LEU A 8 -17.66 6.54 27.25
C LEU A 8 -17.91 5.26 26.45
N GLU A 9 -18.18 4.14 27.13
CA GLU A 9 -18.48 2.86 26.48
C GLU A 9 -19.81 2.94 25.72
N GLU A 10 -20.86 3.40 26.39
CA GLU A 10 -22.19 3.59 25.79
C GLU A 10 -22.14 4.63 24.66
N LEU A 11 -21.38 5.71 24.83
CA LEU A 11 -21.18 6.72 23.79
C LEU A 11 -20.48 6.13 22.57
N SER A 12 -19.41 5.36 22.76
CA SER A 12 -18.66 4.70 21.68
C SER A 12 -19.53 3.67 20.95
N ALA A 13 -20.36 2.94 21.71
CA ALA A 13 -21.28 1.97 21.15
C ALA A 13 -22.40 2.64 20.32
N ALA A 14 -22.97 3.74 20.81
CA ALA A 14 -24.00 4.50 20.11
C ALA A 14 -23.44 5.16 18.84
N TYR A 15 -22.24 5.73 18.92
CA TYR A 15 -21.56 6.34 17.77
C TYR A 15 -21.27 5.32 16.66
N THR A 16 -20.62 4.20 17.01
CA THR A 16 -20.27 3.16 16.03
C THR A 16 -21.50 2.41 15.49
N ALA A 17 -22.65 2.46 16.17
CA ALA A 17 -23.90 1.96 15.59
C ALA A 17 -24.40 2.80 14.40
N VAL A 18 -23.98 4.07 14.30
CA VAL A 18 -24.36 4.98 13.21
C VAL A 18 -23.34 4.97 12.09
N ILE A 19 -22.04 5.10 12.41
CA ILE A 19 -20.98 5.22 11.39
C ILE A 19 -20.45 3.87 10.90
N GLY A 20 -20.87 2.77 11.53
CA GLY A 20 -20.36 1.42 11.27
C GLY A 20 -19.53 0.87 12.43
N ARG A 21 -19.76 -0.40 12.75
CA ARG A 21 -18.98 -1.11 13.78
C ARG A 21 -17.60 -1.47 13.23
N PRO A 22 -16.54 -1.46 14.07
CA PRO A 22 -15.23 -1.98 13.66
C PRO A 22 -15.35 -3.40 13.11
N ARG A 23 -14.66 -3.70 12.02
CA ARG A 23 -14.56 -5.06 11.52
C ARG A 23 -13.64 -5.88 12.41
N VAL A 24 -13.91 -7.18 12.52
CA VAL A 24 -13.00 -8.11 13.18
C VAL A 24 -11.76 -8.28 12.29
N PRO A 25 -10.56 -7.94 12.77
CA PRO A 25 -9.35 -8.08 11.97
C PRO A 25 -8.93 -9.55 11.88
N PRO A 26 -8.14 -9.95 10.87
CA PRO A 26 -7.58 -11.29 10.81
C PRO A 26 -6.62 -11.52 11.97
N LEU A 27 -6.53 -12.76 12.48
CA LEU A 27 -5.78 -13.06 13.70
C LEU A 27 -4.28 -12.68 13.61
N TRP A 28 -3.66 -12.89 12.44
CA TRP A 28 -2.24 -12.56 12.22
C TRP A 28 -1.95 -11.06 12.42
N SER A 29 -2.92 -10.16 12.16
CA SER A 29 -2.71 -8.71 12.34
C SER A 29 -2.66 -8.27 13.82
N LEU A 30 -2.91 -9.18 14.76
CA LEU A 30 -2.71 -8.94 16.19
C LEU A 30 -1.29 -9.31 16.65
N GLY A 31 -0.48 -9.90 15.76
CA GLY A 31 0.92 -10.22 16.01
C GLY A 31 1.84 -9.00 15.88
N PHE A 32 3.13 -9.20 16.13
CA PHE A 32 4.12 -8.14 16.00
C PHE A 32 4.49 -7.93 14.52
N GLU A 33 4.43 -6.68 14.05
CA GLU A 33 4.78 -6.29 12.68
C GLU A 33 6.08 -5.47 12.65
N GLN A 34 7.01 -5.82 11.76
CA GLN A 34 8.27 -5.10 11.58
C GLN A 34 8.28 -4.33 10.26
N SER A 35 8.43 -3.00 10.33
CA SER A 35 8.50 -2.10 9.19
C SER A 35 9.64 -1.10 9.31
N ARG A 36 10.16 -0.63 8.18
CA ARG A 36 11.08 0.51 8.09
C ARG A 36 11.14 1.03 6.66
N TYR A 37 11.15 2.35 6.50
CA TYR A 37 11.67 3.00 5.28
C TYR A 37 13.20 2.89 5.23
N GLY A 38 13.71 2.20 4.22
CA GLY A 38 15.13 2.04 3.92
C GLY A 38 15.63 0.61 4.06
N TYR A 39 14.76 -0.39 3.92
CA TYR A 39 15.23 -1.72 3.51
C TYR A 39 15.47 -1.65 2.01
N ASN A 40 16.70 -1.81 1.55
CA ASN A 40 17.05 -1.51 0.15
C ASN A 40 17.18 -2.77 -0.72
N SER A 41 16.82 -3.94 -0.21
CA SER A 41 16.86 -5.20 -0.98
C SER A 41 16.09 -6.33 -0.30
N THR A 42 15.76 -7.39 -1.04
CA THR A 42 15.24 -8.65 -0.49
C THR A 42 16.19 -9.23 0.57
N GLN A 43 17.51 -9.14 0.38
CA GLN A 43 18.50 -9.68 1.33
C GLN A 43 18.45 -8.96 2.69
N GLU A 44 18.16 -7.66 2.70
CA GLU A 44 17.96 -6.93 3.96
C GLU A 44 16.68 -7.39 4.68
N LEU A 45 15.59 -7.62 3.94
CA LEU A 45 14.36 -8.18 4.52
C LEU A 45 14.61 -9.57 5.12
N GLN A 46 15.27 -10.45 4.38
CA GLN A 46 15.68 -11.78 4.86
C GLN A 46 16.54 -11.70 6.12
N SER A 47 17.50 -10.78 6.16
CA SER A 47 18.38 -10.58 7.32
C SER A 47 17.61 -10.11 8.55
N VAL A 48 16.60 -9.25 8.39
CA VAL A 48 15.74 -8.79 9.49
C VAL A 48 14.95 -9.96 10.06
N VAL A 49 14.28 -10.73 9.21
CA VAL A 49 13.50 -11.91 9.63
C VAL A 49 14.38 -12.94 10.33
N PHE A 50 15.57 -13.20 9.77
CA PHE A 50 16.57 -14.08 10.38
C PHE A 50 16.96 -13.60 11.77
N ASN A 51 17.25 -12.31 11.95
CA ASN A 51 17.67 -11.76 13.24
C ASN A 51 16.55 -11.82 14.30
N TYR A 52 15.28 -11.61 13.93
CA TYR A 52 14.15 -11.81 14.84
C TYR A 52 14.08 -13.27 15.33
N LYS A 53 14.20 -14.21 14.40
CA LYS A 53 14.22 -15.65 14.69
C LYS A 53 15.40 -16.05 15.58
N ASP A 54 16.62 -15.60 15.25
CA ASP A 54 17.85 -15.91 16.00
C ASP A 54 17.80 -15.37 17.44
N ASN A 55 17.24 -14.17 17.61
CA ASN A 55 17.08 -13.54 18.92
C ASN A 55 15.82 -13.98 19.68
N ARG A 56 15.04 -14.94 19.13
CA ARG A 56 13.80 -15.47 19.73
C ARG A 56 12.76 -14.37 20.02
N ILE A 57 12.70 -13.36 19.17
CA ILE A 57 11.70 -12.31 19.22
C ILE A 57 10.57 -12.70 18.26
N PRO A 58 9.31 -12.82 18.71
CA PRO A 58 8.19 -13.12 17.82
C PRO A 58 8.04 -12.05 16.73
N LEU A 59 7.89 -12.49 15.48
CA LEU A 59 7.60 -11.66 14.33
C LEU A 59 6.51 -12.34 13.52
N GLU A 60 5.37 -11.69 13.37
CA GLU A 60 4.22 -12.21 12.62
C GLU A 60 4.20 -11.65 11.20
N THR A 61 4.48 -10.35 11.03
CA THR A 61 4.37 -9.68 9.73
C THR A 61 5.64 -8.91 9.39
N MET A 62 6.22 -9.18 8.22
CA MET A 62 7.23 -8.30 7.62
C MET A 62 6.56 -7.27 6.72
N VAL A 63 6.90 -6.00 6.90
CA VAL A 63 6.32 -4.89 6.13
C VAL A 63 7.41 -4.16 5.34
N SER A 64 7.20 -3.97 4.04
CA SER A 64 8.07 -3.14 3.20
C SER A 64 7.47 -1.78 2.92
N ASP A 65 8.26 -0.73 3.12
CA ASP A 65 7.99 0.62 2.63
C ASP A 65 8.31 0.71 1.11
N VAL A 66 8.26 1.91 0.53
CA VAL A 66 8.35 2.20 -0.91
C VAL A 66 9.62 1.69 -1.61
N ASP A 67 10.63 1.25 -0.86
CA ASP A 67 11.92 0.80 -1.39
C ASP A 67 11.80 -0.41 -2.34
N TYR A 68 10.75 -1.22 -2.18
CA TYR A 68 10.54 -2.38 -3.06
C TYR A 68 10.13 -1.99 -4.48
N MET A 69 9.57 -0.79 -4.66
CA MET A 69 9.03 -0.31 -5.93
C MET A 69 10.15 0.17 -6.87
N ASP A 70 9.96 0.03 -8.18
CA ASP A 70 10.85 0.67 -9.15
C ASP A 70 10.63 2.18 -9.14
N ALA A 71 11.70 2.94 -8.88
CA ALA A 71 11.66 4.40 -8.73
C ALA A 71 10.51 4.93 -7.83
N LYS A 72 10.10 4.17 -6.81
CA LYS A 72 8.97 4.49 -5.90
C LYS A 72 7.61 4.60 -6.59
N ASN A 73 7.44 3.96 -7.75
CA ASN A 73 6.19 3.95 -8.50
C ASN A 73 5.26 2.83 -8.00
N PRO A 74 4.02 3.11 -7.57
CA PRO A 74 3.08 2.09 -7.13
C PRO A 74 2.86 0.98 -8.15
N PHE A 75 2.57 -0.22 -7.67
CA PHE A 75 2.34 -1.44 -8.48
C PHE A 75 3.54 -1.93 -9.31
N THR A 76 4.73 -1.38 -9.07
CA THR A 76 5.99 -1.84 -9.68
C THR A 76 6.88 -2.54 -8.65
N VAL A 77 7.93 -3.22 -9.13
CA VAL A 77 8.96 -3.84 -8.29
C VAL A 77 10.34 -3.53 -8.87
N ASN A 78 11.28 -3.10 -8.04
CA ASN A 78 12.68 -2.90 -8.44
C ASN A 78 13.32 -4.24 -8.80
N ALA A 79 13.45 -4.54 -10.09
CA ALA A 79 13.91 -5.84 -10.56
C ALA A 79 15.36 -6.21 -10.19
N THR A 80 16.15 -5.24 -9.66
CA THR A 80 17.54 -5.49 -9.22
C THR A 80 17.60 -5.77 -7.72
N ALA A 81 17.11 -4.85 -6.91
CA ALA A 81 17.15 -4.96 -5.45
C ALA A 81 16.09 -5.93 -4.89
N TYR A 82 14.97 -6.04 -5.60
CA TYR A 82 13.80 -6.83 -5.24
C TYR A 82 13.43 -7.81 -6.38
N ALA A 83 14.45 -8.47 -6.93
CA ALA A 83 14.27 -9.39 -8.05
C ALA A 83 13.09 -10.34 -7.82
N PRO A 84 12.15 -10.50 -8.78
CA PRO A 84 10.91 -11.25 -8.56
C PRO A 84 11.08 -12.71 -8.14
N GLU A 85 12.22 -13.34 -8.47
CA GLU A 85 12.56 -14.69 -8.02
C GLU A 85 12.93 -14.67 -6.52
N ALA A 86 13.86 -13.80 -6.12
CA ALA A 86 14.26 -13.66 -4.72
C ALA A 86 13.10 -13.24 -3.80
N MET A 87 12.20 -12.37 -4.27
CA MET A 87 11.00 -12.01 -3.52
C MET A 87 10.00 -13.17 -3.40
N ARG A 88 9.93 -14.05 -4.39
CA ARG A 88 9.10 -15.27 -4.31
C ARG A 88 9.65 -16.24 -3.27
N ASP A 89 10.96 -16.51 -3.32
CA ASP A 89 11.62 -17.35 -2.32
C ASP A 89 11.42 -16.77 -0.90
N PHE A 90 11.57 -15.45 -0.74
CA PHE A 90 11.32 -14.78 0.53
C PHE A 90 9.87 -14.91 1.02
N MET A 91 8.88 -14.78 0.12
CA MET A 91 7.47 -14.99 0.47
C MET A 91 7.19 -16.44 0.86
N ASP A 92 7.77 -17.41 0.15
CA ASP A 92 7.64 -18.83 0.47
C ASP A 92 8.23 -19.14 1.85
N ASP A 93 9.42 -18.62 2.16
CA ASP A 93 10.07 -18.74 3.48
C ASP A 93 9.20 -18.18 4.62
N LEU A 94 8.55 -17.01 4.41
CA LEU A 94 7.64 -16.42 5.38
C LEU A 94 6.41 -17.30 5.59
N HIS A 95 5.77 -17.74 4.51
CA HIS A 95 4.55 -18.55 4.59
C HIS A 95 4.82 -19.92 5.22
N ASP A 96 5.95 -20.56 4.92
CA ASP A 96 6.38 -21.82 5.54
C ASP A 96 6.64 -21.66 7.05
N ALA A 97 7.04 -20.46 7.50
CA ALA A 97 7.18 -20.10 8.89
C ALA A 97 5.87 -19.62 9.56
N GLY A 98 4.76 -19.56 8.81
CA GLY A 98 3.47 -19.06 9.30
C GLY A 98 3.40 -17.53 9.43
N GLN A 99 4.30 -16.80 8.79
CA GLN A 99 4.39 -15.34 8.82
C GLN A 99 3.67 -14.71 7.61
N THR A 100 3.34 -13.43 7.72
CA THR A 100 2.66 -12.64 6.69
C THR A 100 3.59 -11.56 6.11
N TYR A 101 3.36 -11.16 4.86
CA TYR A 101 4.02 -10.02 4.24
C TYR A 101 3.01 -8.93 3.86
N VAL A 102 3.35 -7.68 4.14
CA VAL A 102 2.56 -6.49 3.75
C VAL A 102 3.47 -5.51 3.02
N ALA A 103 2.97 -4.96 1.91
CA ALA A 103 3.66 -3.93 1.15
C ALA A 103 2.83 -2.64 1.15
N ILE A 104 3.49 -1.49 1.31
CA ILE A 104 2.83 -0.19 1.13
C ILE A 104 2.36 0.00 -0.31
N VAL A 105 1.24 0.69 -0.51
CA VAL A 105 0.77 1.13 -1.84
C VAL A 105 0.33 2.58 -1.72
N ASP A 106 0.98 3.46 -2.47
CA ASP A 106 0.57 4.87 -2.56
C ASP A 106 -0.48 5.08 -3.66
N PRO A 107 -1.38 6.08 -3.52
CA PRO A 107 -2.40 6.37 -4.52
C PRO A 107 -1.88 7.19 -5.73
N ALA A 108 -0.61 7.61 -5.70
CA ALA A 108 -0.02 8.49 -6.71
C ALA A 108 0.40 7.68 -7.95
N VAL A 109 -0.18 7.99 -9.11
CA VAL A 109 0.15 7.33 -10.39
C VAL A 109 1.10 8.22 -11.19
N ARG A 110 2.31 7.72 -11.45
CA ARG A 110 3.36 8.43 -12.19
C ARG A 110 2.99 8.61 -13.67
N LEU A 111 3.28 9.80 -14.20
CA LEU A 111 2.95 10.19 -15.59
C LEU A 111 3.90 9.62 -16.65
N ASP A 112 5.20 9.62 -16.38
CA ASP A 112 6.29 9.45 -17.35
C ASP A 112 6.79 8.00 -17.45
N MET A 113 5.86 7.06 -17.57
CA MET A 113 6.16 5.64 -17.80
C MET A 113 5.99 5.27 -19.28
N ASP A 114 6.77 4.30 -19.76
CA ASP A 114 6.64 3.78 -21.13
C ASP A 114 5.26 3.13 -21.31
N PRO A 115 4.37 3.69 -22.16
CA PRO A 115 3.02 3.16 -22.37
C PRO A 115 2.96 1.73 -22.93
N SER A 116 4.07 1.22 -23.49
CA SER A 116 4.16 -0.16 -24.00
C SER A 116 4.46 -1.18 -22.90
N THR A 117 4.71 -0.72 -21.67
CA THR A 117 4.94 -1.57 -20.50
C THR A 117 3.66 -1.68 -19.67
N ARG A 118 3.51 -2.81 -18.97
CA ARG A 118 2.41 -3.03 -18.02
C ARG A 118 2.28 -1.89 -17.01
N ASP A 119 3.39 -1.34 -16.56
CA ASP A 119 3.42 -0.31 -15.52
C ASP A 119 3.03 1.08 -16.09
N GLY A 120 3.28 1.34 -17.37
CA GLY A 120 2.83 2.55 -18.07
C GLY A 120 1.37 2.52 -18.51
N GLU A 121 0.79 1.34 -18.68
CA GLU A 121 -0.65 1.19 -18.96
C GLU A 121 -1.53 1.74 -17.82
N LEU A 122 -1.04 1.79 -16.58
CA LEU A 122 -1.83 2.30 -15.45
C LEU A 122 -2.22 3.78 -15.63
N TYR A 123 -1.27 4.62 -16.04
CA TYR A 123 -1.54 6.04 -16.26
C TYR A 123 -2.36 6.27 -17.54
N VAL A 124 -1.98 5.62 -18.64
CA VAL A 124 -2.69 5.77 -19.91
C VAL A 124 -4.12 5.23 -19.82
N GLY A 125 -4.31 4.07 -19.19
CA GLY A 125 -5.61 3.48 -18.93
C GLY A 125 -6.45 4.40 -18.05
N GLY A 126 -5.89 4.93 -16.96
CA GLY A 126 -6.59 5.88 -16.09
C GLY A 126 -7.02 7.17 -16.80
N LEU A 127 -6.22 7.68 -17.74
CA LEU A 127 -6.60 8.83 -18.57
C LEU A 127 -7.73 8.49 -19.55
N GLN A 128 -7.64 7.35 -20.25
CA GLN A 128 -8.69 6.90 -21.18
C GLN A 128 -10.01 6.66 -20.45
N ALA A 129 -9.90 6.13 -19.24
CA ALA A 129 -10.98 5.88 -18.31
C ALA A 129 -11.39 7.12 -17.51
N GLY A 130 -10.89 8.33 -17.81
CA GLY A 130 -11.17 9.55 -17.04
C GLY A 130 -11.18 9.38 -15.51
N ALA A 131 -10.34 8.48 -14.99
CA ALA A 131 -10.41 7.97 -13.63
C ALA A 131 -9.63 8.84 -12.64
N PHE A 132 -8.99 9.92 -13.11
CA PHE A 132 -8.18 10.81 -12.28
C PHE A 132 -8.95 12.04 -11.84
N VAL A 133 -8.58 12.57 -10.68
CA VAL A 133 -9.04 13.88 -10.20
C VAL A 133 -8.74 14.93 -11.26
N GLY A 134 -9.76 15.68 -11.68
CA GLY A 134 -9.63 16.74 -12.67
C GLY A 134 -9.00 18.01 -12.12
N ASP A 135 -8.33 18.77 -12.98
CA ASP A 135 -7.80 20.10 -12.68
C ASP A 135 -8.88 21.18 -12.88
N SER A 136 -9.14 22.01 -11.86
CA SER A 136 -10.15 23.08 -11.93
C SER A 136 -9.74 24.24 -12.83
N ASP A 137 -8.44 24.48 -12.97
CA ASP A 137 -7.90 25.57 -13.80
C ASP A 137 -7.80 25.13 -15.28
N TYR A 138 -7.73 23.82 -15.52
CA TYR A 138 -7.64 23.21 -16.86
C TYR A 138 -8.70 22.12 -17.07
N PRO A 139 -9.96 22.49 -17.34
CA PRO A 139 -11.05 21.53 -17.52
C PRO A 139 -10.72 20.45 -18.57
N GLY A 140 -10.93 19.18 -18.20
CA GLY A 140 -10.65 18.01 -19.04
C GLY A 140 -9.22 17.48 -18.93
N GLN A 141 -8.38 18.06 -18.08
CA GLN A 141 -7.06 17.53 -17.75
C GLN A 141 -7.06 16.91 -16.34
N ALA A 142 -6.27 15.86 -16.15
CA ALA A 142 -6.00 15.31 -14.83
C ALA A 142 -5.11 16.29 -14.03
N LEU A 143 -5.39 16.43 -12.73
CA LEU A 143 -4.54 17.15 -11.79
C LEU A 143 -3.15 16.50 -11.76
N VAL A 144 -2.11 17.32 -11.81
CA VAL A 144 -0.71 16.89 -11.72
C VAL A 144 -0.05 17.52 -10.50
N THR A 145 0.55 16.69 -9.65
CA THR A 145 1.30 17.10 -8.46
C THR A 145 2.65 16.38 -8.39
N LYS A 146 3.52 16.76 -7.45
CA LYS A 146 4.78 16.05 -7.19
C LYS A 146 4.68 15.14 -5.98
N MET A 147 5.06 13.88 -6.14
CA MET A 147 5.20 12.87 -5.09
C MET A 147 6.55 12.14 -5.22
N LEU A 148 6.75 11.09 -4.40
CA LEU A 148 7.96 10.28 -4.37
C LEU A 148 8.46 9.79 -5.76
N PRO A 149 7.59 9.31 -6.67
CA PRO A 149 8.03 8.87 -8.00
C PRO A 149 8.20 9.99 -9.03
N GLY A 150 7.81 11.24 -8.71
CA GLY A 150 7.88 12.37 -9.63
C GLY A 150 6.53 13.05 -9.84
N ASP A 151 6.24 13.44 -11.08
CA ASP A 151 4.95 14.05 -11.43
C ASP A 151 3.87 12.95 -11.48
N CYS A 152 2.78 13.17 -10.75
CA CYS A 152 1.74 12.18 -10.48
C CYS A 152 0.33 12.75 -10.58
N SER A 153 -0.62 11.90 -10.96
CA SER A 153 -2.06 12.10 -10.78
C SER A 153 -2.63 11.14 -9.73
N TYR A 154 -3.86 11.37 -9.28
CA TYR A 154 -4.54 10.54 -8.27
C TYR A 154 -5.88 10.09 -8.79
N PHE A 155 -6.25 8.84 -8.52
CA PHE A 155 -7.58 8.33 -8.86
C PHE A 155 -8.66 9.12 -8.11
N ASP A 156 -9.72 9.46 -8.84
CA ASP A 156 -10.96 9.95 -8.25
C ASP A 156 -11.80 8.75 -7.81
N TYR A 157 -11.72 8.41 -6.52
CA TYR A 157 -12.50 7.31 -5.93
C TYR A 157 -14.03 7.55 -5.95
N PHE A 158 -14.48 8.73 -6.38
CA PHE A 158 -15.89 9.11 -6.47
C PHE A 158 -16.33 9.38 -7.90
N ALA A 159 -15.47 9.11 -8.90
CA ALA A 159 -15.90 9.08 -10.29
C ALA A 159 -17.01 8.04 -10.47
N ASP A 160 -18.01 8.35 -11.31
CA ASP A 160 -19.09 7.42 -11.63
C ASP A 160 -18.50 6.12 -12.20
N GLU A 161 -18.92 4.96 -11.66
CA GLU A 161 -18.35 3.65 -12.03
C GLU A 161 -18.41 3.42 -13.56
N GLY A 162 -17.25 3.25 -14.20
CA GLY A 162 -17.15 2.79 -15.58
C GLY A 162 -16.89 3.86 -16.64
N MET A 163 -16.09 4.87 -16.31
CA MET A 163 -15.26 5.48 -17.34
C MET A 163 -14.09 4.55 -17.67
#